data_AF-A0AAU7B0F9-F1
#
_entry.id   AF-A0AAU7B0F9-F1
#
_cell.length_a   1.000
_cell.length_b   1.000
_cell.length_c   1.000
_cell.angle_alpha   90.00
_cell.angle_beta   90.00
_cell.angle_gamma   90.00
#
_symmetry.space_group_name_H-M   'P 1'
#
loop_
_entity.id
_entity.type
_entity.pdbx_description
1 polymer ?
#
loop_
_entity_poly.entity_id
_entity_poly.type
_entity_poly.pdbx_seq_one_letter_code
_entity_poly.pdbx_strand_id
1 'polypeptide(L)'
;MADAPTYTAEQVDAAVTAMSEPGRLDHAQDVVTHAAPALQKILNDALFEGGYFSGAHEAAVGQALATPDDEQRLAAIRVLIAEEVRLGLLIGTAVGFQLAHELQHVAGTPDTPAPPT
;
A
#
# COMPACT_ATOMS: atom_id res chain seq x y z
N MET A 1 -21.39 6.04 4.77
CA MET A 1 -19.97 5.96 5.10
C MET A 1 -19.90 5.32 6.47
N ALA A 2 -19.55 4.04 6.55
CA ALA A 2 -19.37 3.38 7.84
C ALA A 2 -18.20 4.07 8.56
N ASP A 3 -18.39 4.38 9.85
CA ASP A 3 -17.40 5.03 10.69
C ASP A 3 -16.18 4.11 10.79
N ALA A 4 -15.02 4.57 10.33
CA ALA A 4 -13.81 3.76 10.41
C ALA A 4 -13.49 3.53 11.90
N PRO A 5 -13.21 2.29 12.34
CA PRO A 5 -12.89 2.05 13.74
C PRO A 5 -11.64 2.87 14.15
N THR A 6 -11.78 3.72 15.16
CA THR A 6 -10.67 4.50 15.73
C THR A 6 -9.85 3.60 16.65
N TYR A 7 -8.57 3.38 16.31
CA TYR A 7 -7.65 2.58 17.12
C TYR A 7 -6.84 3.44 18.09
N THR A 8 -6.57 2.93 19.29
CA THR A 8 -5.64 3.57 20.25
C THR A 8 -4.19 3.28 19.91
N ALA A 9 -3.26 4.12 20.36
CA ALA A 9 -1.82 3.88 20.18
C ALA A 9 -1.37 2.52 20.76
N GLU A 10 -1.87 2.15 21.94
CA GLU A 10 -1.59 0.85 22.57
C GLU A 10 -2.07 -0.34 21.73
N GLN A 11 -3.24 -0.22 21.07
CA GLN A 11 -3.74 -1.25 20.16
C GLN A 11 -2.86 -1.38 18.91
N VAL A 12 -2.37 -0.25 18.39
CA VAL A 12 -1.44 -0.23 17.25
C VAL A 12 -0.12 -0.89 17.63
N ASP A 13 0.47 -0.53 18.78
CA ASP A 13 1.73 -1.11 19.25
C ASP A 13 1.62 -2.62 19.51
N ALA A 14 0.51 -3.05 20.11
CA ALA A 14 0.22 -4.47 20.31
C ALA A 14 0.10 -5.22 18.98
N ALA A 15 -0.57 -4.64 17.98
CA ALA A 15 -0.67 -5.22 16.64
C ALA A 15 0.69 -5.32 15.96
N VAL A 16 1.54 -4.29 16.03
CA VAL A 16 2.90 -4.29 15.48
C VAL A 16 3.76 -5.38 16.14
N THR A 17 3.66 -5.50 17.46
CA THR A 17 4.37 -6.56 18.21
C THR A 17 3.92 -7.93 17.72
N ALA A 18 2.60 -8.14 17.59
CA ALA A 18 2.04 -9.41 17.14
C ALA A 18 2.33 -9.72 15.67
N MET A 19 2.59 -8.72 14.81
CA MET A 19 3.04 -8.93 13.43
C MET A 19 4.50 -9.37 13.35
N SER A 20 5.31 -9.07 14.37
CA SER A 20 6.74 -9.39 14.41
C SER A 20 7.02 -10.84 14.79
N GLU A 21 6.01 -11.60 15.25
CA GLU A 21 6.21 -13.03 15.55
C GLU A 21 6.38 -13.83 14.26
N PRO A 22 7.26 -14.85 14.24
CA PRO A 22 7.49 -15.67 13.05
C PRO A 22 6.20 -16.26 12.49
N GLY A 23 6.01 -16.18 11.17
CA GLY A 23 4.89 -16.80 10.47
C GLY A 23 3.57 -16.02 10.50
N ARG A 24 3.48 -14.92 11.24
CA ARG A 24 2.25 -14.10 11.35
C ARG A 24 1.89 -13.36 10.06
N LEU A 25 2.86 -13.21 9.16
CA LEU A 25 2.66 -12.60 7.85
C LEU A 25 2.48 -13.62 6.72
N ASP A 26 2.74 -14.91 6.95
CA ASP A 26 2.78 -15.92 5.88
C ASP A 26 1.44 -16.03 5.17
N HIS A 27 0.34 -16.09 5.93
CA HIS A 27 -1.00 -16.12 5.34
C HIS A 27 -1.35 -14.83 4.58
N ALA A 28 -0.92 -13.67 5.09
CA ALA A 28 -1.12 -12.40 4.39
C ALA A 28 -0.30 -12.34 3.09
N GLN A 29 0.93 -12.88 3.10
CA GLN A 29 1.78 -13.00 1.92
C GLN A 29 1.12 -13.92 0.88
N ASP A 30 0.61 -15.08 1.29
CA ASP A 30 -0.08 -16.00 0.38
C ASP A 30 -1.28 -15.33 -0.29
N VAL A 31 -2.14 -14.66 0.47
CA VAL A 31 -3.30 -13.92 -0.06
C VAL A 31 -2.86 -12.83 -1.04
N VAL A 32 -1.85 -12.05 -0.67
CA VAL A 32 -1.31 -10.99 -1.54
C VAL A 32 -0.71 -11.59 -2.82
N THR A 33 0.03 -12.69 -2.75
CA THR A 33 0.61 -13.35 -3.94
C THR A 33 -0.48 -13.81 -4.91
N HIS A 34 -1.58 -14.37 -4.41
CA HIS A 34 -2.71 -14.77 -5.26
C HIS A 34 -3.45 -13.56 -5.86
N ALA A 35 -3.60 -12.48 -5.09
CA ALA A 35 -4.27 -11.26 -5.53
C ALA A 35 -3.36 -10.30 -6.31
N ALA A 36 -2.04 -10.57 -6.34
CA ALA A 36 -1.01 -9.65 -6.83
C ALA A 36 -1.30 -9.06 -8.22
N PRO A 37 -1.74 -9.83 -9.23
CA PRO A 37 -2.01 -9.26 -10.55
C PRO A 37 -3.14 -8.22 -10.54
N ALA A 38 -4.20 -8.45 -9.76
CA ALA A 38 -5.33 -7.53 -9.65
C ALA A 38 -4.96 -6.30 -8.79
N LEU A 39 -4.23 -6.52 -7.68
CA LEU A 39 -3.74 -5.44 -6.82
C LEU A 39 -2.75 -4.53 -7.56
N GLN A 40 -1.88 -5.10 -8.41
CA GLN A 40 -0.95 -4.33 -9.24
C GLN A 40 -1.69 -3.31 -10.12
N LYS A 41 -2.82 -3.71 -10.70
CA LYS A 41 -3.65 -2.80 -11.50
C LYS A 41 -4.20 -1.65 -10.64
N ILE A 42 -4.79 -1.96 -9.49
CA ILE A 42 -5.33 -0.95 -8.57
C ILE A 42 -4.23 0.00 -8.08
N LEU A 43 -3.05 -0.52 -7.76
CA LEU A 43 -1.90 0.28 -7.33
C LEU A 43 -1.43 1.21 -8.44
N ASN A 44 -1.34 0.71 -9.68
CA ASN A 44 -0.96 1.54 -10.83
C ASN A 44 -1.99 2.66 -11.08
N ASP A 45 -3.28 2.34 -10.99
CA ASP A 45 -4.36 3.31 -11.15
C ASP A 45 -4.28 4.38 -10.03
N ALA A 46 -4.10 3.98 -8.77
CA ALA A 46 -3.96 4.90 -7.64
C ALA A 46 -2.71 5.80 -7.75
N LEU A 47 -1.58 5.24 -8.20
CA LEU A 47 -0.34 5.98 -8.46
C LEU A 47 -0.53 7.01 -9.59
N PHE A 48 -1.29 6.65 -10.62
CA PHE A 48 -1.55 7.53 -11.77
C PHE A 48 -2.57 8.63 -11.44
N GLU A 49 -3.71 8.27 -10.83
CA GLU A 49 -4.77 9.21 -10.44
C GLU A 49 -4.32 10.21 -9.37
N GLY A 50 -3.45 9.79 -8.45
CA GLY A 50 -2.84 10.68 -7.47
C GLY A 50 -1.80 11.66 -8.06
N GLY A 51 -1.51 11.57 -9.37
CA GLY A 51 -0.54 12.44 -10.03
C GLY A 51 0.91 12.19 -9.58
N TYR A 52 1.20 11.02 -9.01
CA TYR A 52 2.52 10.71 -8.47
C TYR A 52 3.57 10.50 -9.58
N PHE A 53 3.16 9.92 -10.71
CA PHE A 53 3.94 9.88 -11.95
C PHE A 53 3.56 11.03 -12.91
N SER A 54 3.24 12.20 -12.37
CA SER A 54 2.92 13.38 -13.18
C SER A 54 4.18 14.01 -13.80
N GLY A 55 3.98 15.06 -14.59
CA GLY A 55 5.07 15.86 -15.16
C GLY A 55 6.06 16.44 -14.13
N ALA A 56 5.70 16.51 -12.84
CA ALA A 56 6.63 16.92 -11.79
C ALA A 56 7.71 15.87 -11.52
N HIS A 57 7.35 14.57 -11.54
CA HIS A 57 8.28 13.47 -11.39
C HIS A 57 9.23 13.40 -12.61
N GLU A 58 8.67 13.45 -13.81
CA GLU A 58 9.46 13.48 -15.07
C GLU A 58 10.43 14.68 -15.10
N ALA A 59 10.00 15.86 -14.63
CA ALA A 59 10.88 17.02 -14.52
C ALA A 59 12.00 16.81 -13.48
N ALA A 60 11.72 16.15 -12.36
CA ALA A 60 12.72 15.86 -11.33
C ALA A 60 13.75 14.83 -11.81
N VAL A 61 13.32 13.79 -12.52
CA VAL A 61 14.20 12.83 -13.20
C VAL A 61 15.07 13.55 -14.24
N GLY A 62 14.47 14.40 -15.07
CA GLY A 62 15.19 15.20 -16.06
C GLY A 62 16.24 16.12 -15.43
N GLN A 63 15.93 16.77 -14.30
CA GLN A 63 16.89 17.59 -13.55
C GLN A 63 18.05 16.76 -12.97
N ALA A 64 17.75 15.59 -12.39
CA ALA A 64 18.78 14.70 -11.89
C ALA A 64 19.72 14.28 -13.03
N LEU A 65 19.19 13.86 -14.18
CA LEU A 65 19.99 13.47 -15.35
C LEU A 65 20.83 14.62 -15.93
N ALA A 66 20.31 15.85 -15.89
CA ALA A 66 21.01 17.05 -16.37
C ALA A 66 22.14 17.51 -15.42
N THR A 67 22.26 16.93 -14.21
CA THR A 67 23.28 17.29 -13.23
C THR A 67 24.67 16.91 -13.76
N PRO A 68 25.60 17.87 -14.00
CA PRO A 68 26.88 17.56 -14.67
C PRO A 68 27.84 16.73 -13.82
N ASP A 69 27.83 16.96 -12.51
CA ASP A 69 28.68 16.26 -11.55
C ASP A 69 28.11 14.87 -11.22
N ASP A 70 28.94 13.84 -11.35
CA ASP A 70 28.49 12.45 -11.22
C ASP A 70 28.11 12.07 -9.78
N GLU A 71 28.78 12.62 -8.77
CA GLU A 71 28.44 12.37 -7.37
C GLU A 71 27.12 13.04 -6.98
N GLN A 72 26.93 14.30 -7.40
CA GLN A 72 25.67 15.02 -7.20
C GLN A 72 24.51 14.36 -7.96
N ARG A 73 24.75 13.88 -9.19
CA ARG A 73 23.76 13.12 -9.96
C ARG A 73 23.34 11.85 -9.22
N LEU A 74 24.32 11.08 -8.73
CA LEU A 74 24.04 9.87 -7.96
C LEU A 74 23.27 10.17 -6.67
N ALA A 75 23.61 11.25 -5.96
CA ALA A 75 22.89 11.69 -4.78
C ALA A 75 21.43 12.06 -5.12
N ALA A 76 21.20 12.81 -6.19
CA ALA A 76 19.87 13.19 -6.64
C ALA A 76 19.00 11.96 -7.00
N ILE A 77 19.57 11.00 -7.73
CA ILE A 77 18.88 9.74 -8.06
C ILE A 77 18.53 8.95 -6.80
N ARG A 78 19.44 8.86 -5.83
CA ARG A 78 19.17 8.16 -4.56
C ARG A 78 18.02 8.79 -3.78
N VAL A 79 17.92 10.13 -3.80
CA VAL A 79 16.79 10.84 -3.18
C VAL A 79 15.49 10.47 -3.89
N LEU A 80 15.45 10.53 -5.22
CA LEU A 80 14.26 10.16 -6.00
C LEU A 80 13.80 8.73 -5.70
N ILE A 81 14.72 7.75 -5.69
CA ILE A 81 14.40 6.37 -5.35
C ILE A 81 13.85 6.25 -3.92
N ALA A 82 14.45 6.96 -2.96
CA ALA A 82 13.98 6.93 -1.57
C ALA A 82 12.55 7.51 -1.44
N GLU A 83 12.23 8.55 -2.20
CA GLU A 83 10.90 9.14 -2.26
C GLU A 83 9.88 8.19 -2.90
N GLU A 84 10.23 7.57 -4.03
CA GLU A 84 9.40 6.56 -4.69
C GLU A 84 9.10 5.37 -3.77
N VAL A 85 10.10 4.84 -3.09
CA VAL A 85 9.93 3.73 -2.14
C VAL A 85 9.01 4.15 -1.00
N ARG A 86 9.17 5.36 -0.45
CA ARG A 86 8.29 5.88 0.60
C ARG A 86 6.84 5.99 0.12
N LEU A 87 6.63 6.50 -1.08
CA LEU A 87 5.28 6.64 -1.67
C LEU A 87 4.66 5.28 -1.99
N GLY A 88 5.41 4.37 -2.59
CA GLY A 88 4.97 3.01 -2.86
C GLY A 88 4.57 2.27 -1.60
N LEU A 89 5.34 2.42 -0.51
CA LEU A 89 5.00 1.85 0.79
C LEU A 89 3.73 2.48 1.38
N LEU A 90 3.57 3.80 1.30
CA LEU A 90 2.39 4.51 1.78
C LEU A 90 1.12 4.01 1.06
N ILE A 91 1.14 4.00 -0.26
CA ILE A 91 0.01 3.58 -1.09
C ILE A 91 -0.25 2.09 -0.93
N GLY A 92 0.78 1.25 -0.96
CA GLY A 92 0.66 -0.19 -0.74
C GLY A 92 0.04 -0.52 0.62
N THR A 93 0.44 0.19 1.67
CA THR A 93 -0.14 0.05 3.00
C THR A 93 -1.60 0.48 3.04
N ALA A 94 -1.94 1.61 2.43
CA ALA A 94 -3.33 2.08 2.35
C ALA A 94 -4.25 1.10 1.60
N VAL A 95 -3.79 0.57 0.46
CA VAL A 95 -4.52 -0.48 -0.29
C VAL A 95 -4.66 -1.74 0.54
N GLY A 96 -3.61 -2.16 1.27
CA GLY A 96 -3.66 -3.30 2.18
C GLY A 96 -4.68 -3.13 3.31
N PHE A 97 -4.74 -1.94 3.93
CA PHE A 97 -5.75 -1.61 4.93
C PHE A 97 -7.17 -1.67 4.37
N GLN A 98 -7.40 -1.08 3.19
CA GLN A 98 -8.72 -1.13 2.56
C GLN A 98 -9.11 -2.57 2.20
N LEU A 99 -8.18 -3.36 1.64
CA LEU A 99 -8.43 -4.77 1.33
C LEU A 99 -8.84 -5.56 2.57
N ALA A 100 -8.13 -5.38 3.69
CA ALA A 100 -8.47 -6.04 4.95
C ALA A 100 -9.89 -5.69 5.42
N HIS A 101 -10.28 -4.42 5.28
CA HIS A 101 -11.63 -3.96 5.61
C HIS A 101 -12.70 -4.59 4.71
N GLU A 102 -12.48 -4.63 3.39
CA GLU A 102 -13.41 -5.29 2.45
C GLU A 102 -13.56 -6.79 2.75
N LEU A 103 -12.46 -7.47 3.08
CA LEU A 103 -12.50 -8.88 3.46
C LEU A 103 -13.33 -9.13 4.74
N GLN A 104 -13.24 -8.23 5.73
CA GLN A 104 -14.07 -8.30 6.93
C GLN A 104 -15.56 -8.09 6.64
N HIS A 105 -15.91 -7.19 5.72
CA HIS A 105 -17.29 -7.02 5.28
C HIS A 105 -17.84 -8.27 4.57
N VAL A 106 -17.05 -8.86 3.67
CA VAL A 106 -17.42 -10.09 2.96
C VAL A 106 -17.59 -11.25 3.95
N ALA A 107 -16.67 -11.40 4.90
CA ALA A 107 -16.73 -12.45 5.92
C ALA A 107 -17.86 -12.23 6.96
N GLY A 108 -18.23 -10.98 7.22
CA GLY A 108 -19.26 -10.59 8.19
C GLY A 108 -20.69 -10.61 7.67
N THR A 109 -20.92 -10.93 6.39
CA THR A 109 -22.27 -11.05 5.82
C THR A 109 -22.85 -12.43 6.16
N PRO A 110 -23.85 -12.55 7.06
CA PRO A 110 -24.44 -13.85 7.36
C PRO A 110 -25.23 -14.36 6.16
N ASP A 111 -24.94 -15.59 5.76
CA ASP A 111 -25.72 -16.37 4.79
C ASP A 111 -27.13 -16.52 5.39
N THR A 112 -28.09 -15.70 4.94
CA THR A 112 -29.47 -15.77 5.43
C THR A 112 -30.11 -17.01 4.82
N PRO A 113 -30.41 -18.08 5.58
CA PRO A 113 -31.09 -19.22 5.01
C PRO A 113 -32.55 -18.83 4.73
N ALA A 114 -33.03 -19.12 3.51
CA ALA A 114 -34.43 -18.93 3.16
C ALA A 114 -35.34 -19.70 4.15
N PRO A 115 -36.48 -19.12 4.58
CA PRO A 115 -37.36 -19.80 5.52
C PRO A 115 -37.95 -21.08 4.88
N PRO A 116 -38.03 -22.20 5.62
CA PRO A 116 -38.66 -23.42 5.12
C PRO A 116 -40.16 -23.16 4.88
N THR A 117 -40.63 -23.61 3.72
CA THR A 117 -42.06 -23.60 3.31
C THR A 117 -42.83 -24.73 3.97
#